data_AF-R7VZM1-F1
#
_entry.id   AF-R7VZM1-F1
#
_cell.length_a   1.000
_cell.length_b   1.000
_cell.length_c   1.000
_cell.angle_alpha   90.00
_cell.angle_beta   90.00
_cell.angle_gamma   90.00
#
_symmetry.space_group_name_H-M   'P 1'
#
loop_
_entity.id
_entity.type
_entity.pdbx_description
1 polymer ?
#
loop_
_entity_poly.entity_id
_entity_poly.type
_entity_poly.pdbx_seq_one_letter_code
_entity_poly.pdbx_strand_id
1 'polypeptide(L)'
;MDDAFGMFCEGCSPYGPFWDHYLEYWEESVARPDTVLFLKYEEIKSDPARVVRRLARFLGVPLTEEEEGSGVAEEVARLCSFETLTGLEVNQVGGVSHGNKVHVDNSVFYRKGEVGDWVNHMSREMGEKLDRIVQQKLQGWAYKTMTEVPNRTNRDRTRRHRNRILS
;
A
#
# COMPACT_ATOMS: atom_id res chain seq x y z
N MET A 1 -3.06 8.55 25.16
CA MET A 1 -3.45 8.43 23.74
C MET A 1 -3.36 9.78 23.06
N ASP A 2 -3.93 10.81 23.68
CA ASP A 2 -3.98 12.19 23.18
C ASP A 2 -2.60 12.78 22.90
N ASP A 3 -1.62 12.59 23.80
CA ASP A 3 -0.25 13.09 23.60
C ASP A 3 0.42 12.44 22.38
N ALA A 4 0.36 11.11 22.28
CA ALA A 4 0.94 10.37 21.15
C ALA A 4 0.25 10.74 19.83
N PHE A 5 -1.08 10.94 19.85
CA PHE A 5 -1.83 11.41 18.69
C PHE A 5 -1.44 12.85 18.30
N GLY A 6 -1.26 13.73 19.28
CA GLY A 6 -0.78 15.10 19.08
C GLY A 6 0.59 15.13 18.41
N MET A 7 1.55 14.38 18.98
CA MET A 7 2.90 14.22 18.41
C MET A 7 2.84 13.67 16.98
N PHE A 8 2.02 12.64 16.71
CA PHE A 8 1.86 12.10 15.36
C PHE A 8 1.31 13.13 14.38
N CYS A 9 0.28 13.91 14.77
CA CYS A 9 -0.29 14.97 13.94
C CYS A 9 0.74 16.06 13.60
N GLU A 10 1.66 16.34 14.51
CA GLU A 10 2.75 17.30 14.34
C GLU A 10 3.93 16.75 13.52
N GLY A 11 3.88 15.46 13.15
CA GLY A 11 4.96 14.77 12.44
C GLY A 11 6.09 14.26 13.35
N CYS A 12 5.94 14.42 14.67
CA CYS A 12 6.88 13.94 15.69
C CYS A 12 6.65 12.45 16.00
N SER A 13 6.90 11.59 15.00
CA SER A 13 6.87 10.13 15.14
C SER A 13 8.18 9.51 14.65
N PRO A 14 8.53 8.28 15.06
CA PRO A 14 9.60 7.53 14.39
C PRO A 14 9.34 7.49 12.89
N TYR A 15 10.33 7.88 12.09
CA TYR A 15 10.20 8.02 10.63
C TYR A 15 9.02 8.92 10.23
N GLY A 16 8.79 10.02 10.96
CA GLY A 16 7.80 11.04 10.63
C GLY A 16 8.44 12.22 9.90
N PRO A 17 7.63 13.04 9.19
CA PRO A 17 6.16 12.97 9.10
C PRO A 17 5.65 11.88 8.16
N PHE A 18 4.58 11.17 8.56
CA PHE A 18 4.02 10.06 7.77
C PHE A 18 3.59 10.47 6.36
N TRP A 19 3.00 11.65 6.20
CA TRP A 19 2.46 12.13 4.91
C TRP A 19 3.56 12.33 3.87
N ASP A 20 4.73 12.81 4.29
CA ASP A 20 5.85 13.08 3.41
C ASP A 20 6.40 11.75 2.88
N HIS A 21 6.64 10.78 3.77
CA HIS A 21 7.01 9.42 3.37
C HIS A 21 6.00 8.77 2.42
N TYR A 22 4.70 8.88 2.71
CA TYR A 22 3.65 8.33 1.85
C TYR A 22 3.70 8.94 0.45
N LEU A 23 3.81 10.26 0.37
CA LEU A 23 3.84 11.00 -0.90
C LEU A 23 5.10 10.70 -1.70
N GLU A 24 6.28 10.70 -1.09
CA GLU A 24 7.55 10.42 -1.77
C GLU A 24 7.54 9.04 -2.45
N TYR A 25 7.14 7.98 -1.74
CA TYR A 25 7.07 6.65 -2.33
C TYR A 25 5.97 6.50 -3.37
N TRP A 26 4.86 7.23 -3.21
CA TRP A 26 3.84 7.30 -4.24
C TRP A 26 4.39 7.98 -5.51
N GLU A 27 5.08 9.12 -5.38
CA GLU A 27 5.67 9.87 -6.50
C GLU A 27 6.69 9.00 -7.24
N GLU A 28 7.56 8.30 -6.51
CA GLU A 28 8.51 7.34 -7.07
C GLU A 28 7.82 6.18 -7.80
N SER A 29 6.69 5.69 -7.28
CA SER A 29 5.92 4.62 -7.96
C SER A 29 5.32 5.07 -9.29
N VAL A 30 4.99 6.35 -9.42
CA VAL A 30 4.50 6.93 -10.67
C VAL A 30 5.65 7.21 -11.63
N ALA A 31 6.78 7.71 -11.12
CA ALA A 31 7.96 8.02 -11.92
C ALA A 31 8.64 6.75 -12.44
N ARG A 32 8.65 5.67 -11.65
CA ARG A 32 9.39 4.42 -11.91
C ARG A 32 8.51 3.18 -11.66
N PRO A 33 7.42 3.01 -12.43
CA PRO A 33 6.44 1.95 -12.20
C PRO A 33 7.00 0.53 -12.35
N ASP A 34 8.09 0.37 -13.11
CA ASP A 34 8.78 -0.92 -13.30
C ASP A 34 9.79 -1.23 -12.17
N THR A 35 10.02 -0.28 -11.25
CA THR A 35 11.00 -0.43 -10.15
C THR A 35 10.39 -0.23 -8.77
N VAL A 36 9.26 0.48 -8.66
CA VAL A 36 8.59 0.77 -7.39
C VAL A 36 7.12 0.39 -7.48
N LEU A 37 6.72 -0.63 -6.72
CA LEU A 37 5.33 -1.06 -6.59
C LEU A 37 4.69 -0.43 -5.35
N PHE A 38 3.72 0.44 -5.55
CA PHE A 38 2.94 1.01 -4.45
C PHE A 38 1.67 0.20 -4.16
N LEU A 39 1.52 -0.27 -2.93
CA LEU A 39 0.38 -1.05 -2.44
C LEU A 39 -0.23 -0.37 -1.21
N LYS A 40 -1.55 -0.48 -1.06
CA LYS A 40 -2.27 -0.03 0.14
C LYS A 40 -2.69 -1.22 0.98
N TYR A 41 -2.61 -1.08 2.30
CA TYR A 41 -2.97 -2.16 3.22
C TYR A 41 -4.43 -2.62 3.03
N GLU A 42 -5.34 -1.68 2.81
CA GLU A 42 -6.76 -1.96 2.56
C GLU A 42 -6.97 -2.73 1.24
N GLU A 43 -6.17 -2.44 0.20
CA GLU A 43 -6.19 -3.18 -1.06
C GLU A 43 -5.77 -4.64 -0.83
N ILE A 44 -4.65 -4.83 -0.11
CA ILE A 44 -4.14 -6.16 0.26
C ILE A 44 -5.19 -6.93 1.05
N LYS A 45 -5.83 -6.30 2.04
CA LYS A 45 -6.86 -6.95 2.85
C LYS A 45 -8.13 -7.27 2.07
N SER A 46 -8.52 -6.45 1.11
CA SER A 46 -9.74 -6.65 0.34
C SER A 46 -9.65 -7.82 -0.65
N ASP A 47 -8.51 -7.98 -1.31
CA ASP A 47 -8.27 -9.05 -2.30
C ASP A 47 -6.78 -9.41 -2.33
N PRO A 48 -6.33 -10.23 -1.35
CA PRO A 48 -4.92 -10.59 -1.24
C PRO A 48 -4.41 -11.34 -2.47
N ALA A 49 -5.23 -12.22 -3.07
CA ALA A 49 -4.84 -13.03 -4.22
C ALA A 49 -4.59 -12.16 -5.46
N ARG A 50 -5.42 -11.13 -5.69
CA ARG A 50 -5.15 -10.13 -6.74
C ARG A 50 -3.84 -9.39 -6.49
N VAL A 51 -3.52 -9.04 -5.25
CA VAL A 51 -2.24 -8.39 -4.94
C VAL A 51 -1.07 -9.33 -5.16
N VAL A 52 -1.18 -10.62 -4.80
CA VAL A 52 -0.16 -11.64 -5.09
C VAL A 52 0.13 -11.70 -6.59
N ARG A 53 -0.91 -11.76 -7.44
CA ARG A 53 -0.75 -11.74 -8.91
C ARG A 53 -0.03 -10.49 -9.41
N ARG A 54 -0.40 -9.32 -8.86
CA ARG A 54 0.22 -8.04 -9.19
C ARG A 54 1.70 -8.01 -8.77
N LEU A 55 2.03 -8.53 -7.59
CA LEU A 55 3.39 -8.63 -7.08
C LEU A 55 4.23 -9.60 -7.91
N ALA A 56 3.69 -10.76 -8.26
CA ALA A 56 4.36 -11.77 -9.08
C ALA A 56 4.76 -11.20 -10.46
N ARG A 57 3.84 -10.47 -11.12
CA ARG A 57 4.14 -9.75 -12.37
C ARG A 57 5.22 -8.70 -12.19
N PHE A 58 5.14 -7.91 -11.12
CA PHE A 58 6.12 -6.86 -10.82
C PHE A 58 7.52 -7.42 -10.55
N LEU A 59 7.63 -8.57 -9.89
CA LEU A 59 8.89 -9.27 -9.64
C LEU A 59 9.44 -10.02 -10.87
N GLY A 60 8.76 -9.96 -12.02
CA GLY A 60 9.18 -10.66 -13.24
C GLY A 60 8.92 -12.17 -13.23
N VAL A 61 8.05 -12.65 -12.33
CA VAL A 61 7.66 -14.06 -12.19
C VAL A 61 6.14 -14.22 -12.26
N PRO A 62 5.49 -13.81 -13.38
CA PRO A 62 4.04 -13.94 -13.52
C PRO A 62 3.61 -15.40 -13.39
N LEU A 63 2.50 -15.64 -12.71
CA LEU A 63 1.90 -16.98 -12.64
C LEU A 63 1.50 -17.46 -14.04
N THR A 64 1.78 -18.72 -14.31
CA THR A 64 1.34 -19.43 -15.52
C THR A 64 -0.16 -19.70 -15.47
N GLU A 65 -0.76 -20.04 -16.62
CA GLU A 65 -2.18 -20.41 -16.69
C GLU A 65 -2.50 -21.64 -15.81
N GLU A 66 -1.55 -22.57 -15.69
CA GLU A 66 -1.67 -23.75 -14.83
C GLU A 66 -1.66 -23.37 -13.34
N GLU A 67 -0.75 -22.48 -12.92
CA GLU A 67 -0.67 -22.00 -11.54
C GLU A 67 -1.90 -21.15 -11.16
N GLU A 68 -2.40 -20.34 -12.10
CA GLU A 68 -3.64 -19.59 -11.94
C GLU A 68 -4.85 -20.53 -11.84
N GLY A 69 -4.94 -21.53 -12.73
CA GLY A 69 -6.00 -22.54 -12.70
C GLY A 69 -5.97 -23.43 -11.45
N SER A 70 -4.78 -23.63 -10.86
CA SER A 70 -4.57 -24.41 -9.64
C SER A 70 -4.72 -23.60 -8.36
N GLY A 71 -4.95 -22.28 -8.45
CA GLY A 71 -5.16 -21.40 -7.28
C GLY A 71 -3.89 -21.08 -6.48
N VAL A 72 -2.73 -20.99 -7.13
CA VAL A 72 -1.45 -20.68 -6.45
C VAL A 72 -1.50 -19.31 -5.76
N ALA A 73 -2.14 -18.32 -6.36
CA ALA A 73 -2.27 -16.99 -5.76
C ALA A 73 -3.07 -17.02 -4.45
N GLU A 74 -4.16 -17.79 -4.42
CA GLU A 74 -5.01 -18.02 -3.27
C GLU A 74 -4.26 -18.79 -2.18
N GLU A 75 -3.45 -19.78 -2.54
CA GLU A 75 -2.66 -20.55 -1.58
C GLU A 75 -1.55 -19.70 -0.96
N VAL A 76 -0.84 -18.89 -1.74
CA VAL A 76 0.14 -17.93 -1.20
C VAL A 76 -0.53 -16.94 -0.26
N ALA A 77 -1.69 -16.38 -0.66
CA ALA A 77 -2.47 -15.50 0.19
C ALA A 77 -2.88 -16.17 1.50
N ARG A 78 -3.30 -17.44 1.46
CA ARG A 78 -3.65 -18.24 2.63
C ARG A 78 -2.45 -18.46 3.54
N LEU A 79 -1.31 -18.89 3.01
CA LEU A 79 -0.08 -19.13 3.77
C LEU A 79 0.43 -17.86 4.47
N CYS A 80 0.31 -16.72 3.81
CA CYS A 80 0.70 -15.41 4.34
C CYS A 80 -0.41 -14.68 5.11
N SER A 81 -1.57 -15.32 5.33
CA SER A 81 -2.70 -14.72 6.04
C SER A 81 -2.36 -14.43 7.50
N PHE A 82 -3.04 -13.45 8.09
CA PHE A 82 -2.88 -13.11 9.50
C PHE A 82 -3.17 -14.32 10.40
N GLU A 83 -4.24 -15.05 10.09
CA GLU A 83 -4.70 -16.24 10.80
C GLU A 83 -3.66 -17.36 10.73
N THR A 84 -3.08 -17.61 9.56
CA THR A 84 -2.04 -18.64 9.41
C THR A 84 -0.77 -18.23 10.13
N LEU A 85 -0.29 -16.99 9.95
CA LEU A 85 0.95 -16.53 10.55
C LEU A 85 0.86 -16.47 12.09
N THR A 86 -0.26 -16.02 12.66
CA THR A 86 -0.48 -16.02 14.12
C THR A 86 -0.64 -17.41 14.71
N GLY A 87 -1.09 -18.39 13.92
CA GLY A 87 -1.19 -19.79 14.32
C GLY A 87 0.15 -20.53 14.42
N LEU A 88 1.24 -19.97 13.86
CA LEU A 88 2.56 -20.61 13.91
C LEU A 88 3.19 -20.44 15.30
N GLU A 89 3.69 -21.55 15.87
CA GLU A 89 4.32 -21.57 17.19
C GLU A 89 5.44 -20.53 17.34
N VAL A 90 6.28 -20.36 16.30
CA VAL A 90 7.36 -19.36 16.28
C VAL A 90 6.86 -17.93 16.49
N ASN A 91 5.63 -17.61 16.09
CA ASN A 91 5.04 -16.29 16.27
C ASN A 91 4.27 -16.13 17.58
N GLN A 92 4.03 -17.23 18.31
CA GLN A 92 3.36 -17.22 19.62
C GLN A 92 4.35 -17.18 20.78
N VAL A 93 5.44 -17.96 20.69
CA VAL A 93 6.41 -18.14 21.77
C VAL A 93 7.84 -17.75 21.41
N GLY A 94 8.10 -17.41 20.15
CA GLY A 94 9.41 -16.92 19.72
C GLY A 94 9.60 -15.43 20.00
N GLY A 95 10.83 -14.94 19.83
CA GLY A 95 11.15 -13.53 19.96
C GLY A 95 12.58 -13.22 19.50
N VAL A 96 12.85 -11.94 19.25
CA VAL A 96 14.17 -11.46 18.86
C VAL A 96 14.83 -10.77 20.04
N SER A 97 16.01 -11.27 20.43
CA SER A 97 16.83 -10.63 21.46
C SER A 97 17.81 -9.63 20.83
N HIS A 98 17.63 -8.35 21.16
CA HIS A 98 18.60 -7.30 20.84
C HIS A 98 19.63 -7.19 21.98
N GLY A 99 20.74 -7.92 21.82
CA GLY A 99 21.77 -8.04 22.86
C GLY A 99 21.22 -8.69 24.13
N ASN A 100 21.84 -8.37 25.27
CA ASN A 100 21.49 -9.00 26.57
C ASN A 100 20.38 -8.26 27.34
N LYS A 101 19.71 -7.27 26.75
CA LYS A 101 18.84 -6.33 27.51
C LYS A 101 17.42 -6.19 26.98
N VAL A 102 17.15 -6.52 25.72
CA VAL A 102 15.82 -6.35 25.13
C VAL A 102 15.42 -7.63 24.43
N HIS A 103 14.38 -8.28 24.93
CA HIS A 103 13.68 -9.35 24.24
C HIS A 103 12.36 -8.81 23.71
N VAL A 104 12.11 -9.00 22.43
CA VAL A 104 10.84 -8.61 21.79
C VAL A 104 10.15 -9.89 21.35
N ASP A 105 9.05 -10.24 22.02
CA ASP A 105 8.23 -11.39 21.64
C ASP A 105 7.66 -11.20 20.23
N ASN A 106 7.64 -12.26 19.42
CA ASN A 106 7.13 -12.18 18.05
C ASN A 106 5.62 -11.86 18.01
N SER A 107 4.90 -12.16 19.08
CA SER A 107 3.48 -11.87 19.22
C SER A 107 3.16 -10.37 19.13
N VAL A 108 4.11 -9.47 19.46
CA VAL A 108 3.87 -8.02 19.39
C VAL A 108 3.66 -7.51 17.97
N PHE A 109 4.12 -8.26 16.95
CA PHE A 109 3.93 -7.91 15.54
C PHE A 109 2.51 -8.24 15.03
N TYR A 110 1.72 -9.03 15.77
CA TYR A 110 0.41 -9.49 15.36
C TYR A 110 -0.68 -9.10 16.37
N ARG A 111 -1.38 -7.99 16.08
CA ARG A 111 -2.38 -7.44 17.01
C ARG A 111 -3.83 -7.82 16.69
N LYS A 112 -4.35 -7.34 15.55
CA LYS A 112 -5.72 -7.63 15.07
C LYS A 112 -5.75 -7.90 13.56
N GLY A 113 -4.93 -7.16 12.81
CA GLY A 113 -4.90 -7.29 11.35
C GLY A 113 -6.24 -6.92 10.73
N GLU A 114 -6.85 -5.81 11.14
CA GLU A 114 -8.17 -5.37 10.69
C GLU A 114 -8.12 -3.92 10.19
N VAL A 115 -8.92 -3.62 9.16
CA VAL A 115 -9.11 -2.26 8.64
C VAL A 115 -10.18 -1.58 9.48
N GLY A 116 -9.93 -0.33 9.88
CA GLY A 116 -10.94 0.49 10.58
C GLY A 116 -10.92 0.38 12.10
N ASP A 117 -10.00 -0.38 12.71
CA ASP A 117 -9.92 -0.51 14.18
C ASP A 117 -9.65 0.82 14.91
N TRP A 118 -9.26 1.89 14.20
CA TRP A 118 -9.05 3.22 14.77
C TRP A 118 -10.28 3.76 15.52
N VAL A 119 -11.50 3.38 15.11
CA VAL A 119 -12.76 3.81 15.76
C VAL A 119 -12.89 3.32 17.20
N ASN A 120 -12.17 2.24 17.56
CA ASN A 120 -12.17 1.68 18.91
C ASN A 120 -11.19 2.39 19.85
N HIS A 121 -10.30 3.23 19.31
CA HIS A 121 -9.24 3.88 20.09
C HIS A 121 -9.35 5.41 20.04
N MET A 122 -9.71 5.99 18.90
CA MET A 122 -9.75 7.43 18.69
C MET A 122 -11.16 7.99 18.91
N SER A 123 -11.23 9.21 19.46
CA SER A 123 -12.49 9.97 19.44
C SER A 123 -12.84 10.41 18.02
N ARG A 124 -14.10 10.77 17.81
CA ARG A 124 -14.56 11.31 16.53
C ARG A 124 -13.79 12.58 16.14
N GLU A 125 -13.52 13.46 17.10
CA GLU A 125 -12.80 14.71 16.90
C GLU A 125 -11.35 14.47 16.47
N MET A 126 -10.70 13.42 16.99
CA MET A 126 -9.37 12.99 16.56
C MET A 126 -9.41 12.49 15.11
N GLY A 127 -10.38 11.64 14.77
CA GLY A 127 -10.59 11.18 13.39
C GLY A 127 -10.77 12.34 12.41
N GLU A 128 -11.69 13.27 12.71
CA GLU A 128 -11.96 14.46 11.90
C GLU A 128 -10.75 15.41 11.80
N LYS A 129 -9.92 15.51 12.86
CA LYS A 129 -8.65 16.25 12.81
C LYS A 129 -7.67 15.58 11.86
N LEU A 130 -7.53 14.26 11.94
CA LEU A 130 -6.61 13.51 11.08
C LEU A 130 -7.03 13.60 9.61
N ASP A 131 -8.32 13.44 9.32
CA ASP A 131 -8.87 13.58 7.96
C ASP A 131 -8.56 14.95 7.35
N ARG A 132 -8.71 16.03 8.14
CA ARG A 132 -8.35 17.39 7.70
C ARG A 132 -6.86 17.52 7.39
N ILE A 133 -5.99 16.95 8.21
CA ILE A 133 -4.54 16.97 7.97
C ILE A 133 -4.21 16.21 6.68
N VAL A 134 -4.75 15.00 6.51
CA VAL A 134 -4.56 14.18 5.31
C VAL A 134 -5.01 14.97 4.08
N GLN A 135 -6.21 15.54 4.11
CA GLN A 135 -6.75 16.33 3.00
C GLN A 135 -5.84 17.51 2.69
N GLN A 136 -5.40 18.30 3.67
CA GLN A 136 -4.53 19.45 3.44
C GLN A 136 -3.17 19.04 2.86
N LYS A 137 -2.56 17.97 3.39
CA LYS A 137 -1.24 17.49 2.95
C LYS A 137 -1.31 16.87 1.55
N LEU A 138 -2.41 16.20 1.22
CA LEU A 138 -2.62 15.56 -0.10
C LEU A 138 -3.35 16.48 -1.12
N GLN A 139 -3.85 17.65 -0.73
CA GLN A 139 -4.54 18.58 -1.65
C GLN A 139 -3.61 19.16 -2.72
N GLY A 140 -2.37 19.51 -2.36
CA GLY A 140 -1.36 19.96 -3.32
C GLY A 140 -1.02 18.89 -4.37
N TRP A 141 -1.20 17.62 -4.02
CA TRP A 141 -0.95 16.47 -4.87
C TRP A 141 -2.07 16.21 -5.89
N ALA A 142 -3.33 16.40 -5.51
CA ALA A 142 -4.46 16.34 -6.45
C ALA A 142 -4.33 17.41 -7.57
N TYR A 143 -3.74 18.57 -7.25
CA TYR A 143 -3.47 19.62 -8.24
C TYR A 143 -2.31 19.27 -9.20
N LYS A 144 -1.21 18.68 -8.70
CA LYS A 144 -0.08 18.20 -9.54
C LYS A 144 -0.51 17.09 -10.51
N THR A 145 -1.29 16.12 -10.04
CA THR A 145 -1.77 15.00 -10.87
C THR A 145 -2.74 15.44 -12.00
N MET A 146 -3.50 16.53 -11.82
CA MET A 146 -4.35 17.07 -12.90
C MET A 146 -3.60 17.94 -13.91
N THR A 147 -2.45 18.51 -13.53
CA THR A 147 -1.69 19.45 -14.38
C THR A 147 -0.52 18.80 -15.10
N GLU A 148 0.00 17.67 -14.62
CA GLU A 148 1.17 16.97 -15.17
C GLU A 148 0.85 15.72 -16.00
N VAL A 149 -0.42 15.31 -16.13
CA VAL A 149 -0.80 14.23 -17.06
C VAL A 149 -1.07 14.84 -18.44
N PRO A 150 -0.18 14.69 -19.45
CA PRO A 150 -0.53 15.05 -20.80
C PRO A 150 -1.54 14.03 -21.28
N ASN A 151 -2.75 14.50 -21.55
CA ASN A 151 -3.88 13.85 -22.21
C ASN A 151 -3.43 12.72 -23.18
N ARG A 152 -3.29 11.48 -22.71
CA ARG A 152 -2.96 10.31 -23.54
C ARG A 152 -4.23 9.75 -24.19
N THR A 153 -4.97 10.59 -24.90
CA THR A 153 -6.12 10.17 -25.72
C THR A 153 -6.32 11.08 -26.91
N ASN A 154 -5.28 11.36 -27.71
CA ASN A 154 -5.50 11.75 -29.11
C ASN A 154 -4.26 11.60 -30.02
N ARG A 155 -3.80 10.38 -30.28
CA ARG A 155 -2.80 10.14 -31.36
C ARG A 155 -3.06 8.93 -32.26
N ASP A 156 -4.31 8.44 -32.32
CA ASP A 156 -4.63 7.29 -33.18
C ASP A 156 -5.83 7.47 -34.12
N ARG A 157 -6.19 8.72 -34.47
CA ARG A 157 -7.28 8.99 -35.43
C ARG A 157 -6.94 9.82 -36.67
N THR A 158 -5.68 10.19 -36.90
CA THR A 158 -5.28 11.00 -38.07
C THR A 158 -4.31 10.35 -39.05
N ARG A 159 -4.11 9.02 -38.98
CA ARG A 159 -3.30 8.28 -39.97
C ARG A 159 -4.08 7.39 -40.94
N ARG A 160 -5.40 7.62 -41.09
CA ARG A 160 -6.27 6.89 -42.05
C ARG A 160 -7.06 7.76 -43.03
N HIS A 161 -6.61 8.99 -43.32
CA HIS A 161 -7.26 9.85 -44.34
C HIS A 161 -6.33 10.64 -45.26
N ARG A 162 -5.05 10.28 -45.37
CA ARG A 162 -4.17 10.76 -46.46
C ARG A 162 -3.75 9.59 -47.35
N ASN A 163 -4.72 9.10 -48.13
CA ASN A 163 -4.49 8.35 -49.37
C ASN A 163 -5.81 8.37 -50.17
N ARG A 164 -6.21 9.57 -50.57
CA ARG A 164 -7.14 9.85 -51.66
C ARG A 164 -6.97 11.34 -51.97
N ILE A 165 -6.91 11.67 -53.25
CA ILE A 165 -6.55 12.98 -53.84
C ILE A 165 -5.02 13.11 -54.09
N LEU A 166 -4.53 12.30 -55.03
CA LEU A 166 -3.77 12.75 -56.21
C LEU A 166 -3.93 11.65 -57.28
N SER A 167 -4.99 11.79 -58.07
CA SER A 167 -5.18 11.28 -59.44
C SER A 167 -6.09 12.26 -60.14
#